data_AF-A0A7C1NWC4-F1
#
_entry.id   AF-A0A7C1NWC4-F1
#
_cell.length_a   1.000
_cell.length_b   1.000
_cell.length_c   1.000
_cell.angle_alpha   90.00
_cell.angle_beta   90.00
_cell.angle_gamma   90.00
#
_symmetry.space_group_name_H-M   'P 1'
#
loop_
_entity.id
_entity.type
_entity.pdbx_description
1 polymer ?
#
loop_
_entity_poly.entity_id
_entity_poly.type
_entity_poly.pdbx_seq_one_letter_code
_entity_poly.pdbx_strand_id
1 'polypeptide(L)'
;DHIRALVEERVWPDSTRAISELRLTIEYKSASTWNRMLSSGKLSIDIVDYPGEWLLDLPLLGQDYRTFSENTVNLAGSGVRAELAREWLALAAAVDPDGPADEMTAKRLAEAFTTYLRLCKSDERSLSTLPPGRFLMPGDLDGSPALTFAPLPILPEGRAPKGSLRAMMERRFEAYKSVVVKPFFREHFARLDRQIVLVDALQAINRGPEAVQDLERALGDVLACFRAGSTSVLTALVRRRIDRVLVAATKADHLHHESHDRLEILTRRLVNRAIKTIGMSGAGIEVMALASVRATREANVKQDGHDLPVIVGTPMAGERIGDELFDGKRKTAVFPGDLPRDPEAYFRSVDENDASAALPDLSIVRFRPPELDEKQGITLSVPHIRLDRALQFLLGDRLA
;
A
#
# COMPACT_ATOMS: atom_id res chain seq x y z
N ASP A 1 -13.73 -8.84 -17.69
CA ASP A 1 -12.38 -8.34 -18.05
C ASP A 1 -11.25 -8.90 -17.21
N HIS A 2 -11.20 -8.74 -15.88
CA HIS A 2 -10.08 -9.26 -15.06
C HIS A 2 -9.82 -10.76 -15.21
N ILE A 3 -10.88 -11.58 -15.26
CA ILE A 3 -10.75 -13.03 -15.49
C ILE A 3 -10.14 -13.32 -16.86
N ARG A 4 -10.62 -12.63 -17.92
CA ARG A 4 -10.07 -12.77 -19.27
C ARG A 4 -8.59 -12.39 -19.31
N ALA A 5 -8.21 -11.27 -18.71
CA ALA A 5 -6.82 -10.83 -18.62
C ALA A 5 -5.93 -11.90 -17.95
N LEU A 6 -6.37 -12.46 -16.82
CA LEU A 6 -5.60 -13.46 -16.07
C LEU A 6 -5.52 -14.82 -16.77
N VAL A 7 -6.65 -15.30 -17.30
CA VAL A 7 -6.81 -16.67 -17.79
C VAL A 7 -6.45 -16.79 -19.27
N GLU A 8 -6.98 -15.91 -20.12
CA GLU A 8 -6.81 -16.00 -21.57
C GLU A 8 -5.55 -15.26 -22.03
N GLU A 9 -5.39 -14.00 -21.62
CA GLU A 9 -4.29 -13.14 -22.09
C GLU A 9 -3.00 -13.35 -21.28
N ARG A 10 -3.11 -13.97 -20.09
CA ARG A 10 -2.04 -14.12 -19.11
C ARG A 10 -1.29 -12.81 -18.84
N VAL A 11 -2.07 -11.77 -18.56
CA VAL A 11 -1.61 -10.46 -18.12
C VAL A 11 -2.28 -10.09 -16.80
N TRP A 12 -1.56 -9.38 -15.94
CA TRP A 12 -2.14 -8.90 -14.68
C TRP A 12 -3.21 -7.84 -14.96
N PRO A 13 -4.36 -7.88 -14.28
CA PRO A 13 -5.38 -6.86 -14.40
C PRO A 13 -4.83 -5.46 -14.06
N ASP A 14 -5.49 -4.43 -14.61
CA ASP A 14 -5.19 -3.05 -14.28
C ASP A 14 -5.30 -2.79 -12.77
N SER A 15 -4.40 -1.96 -12.25
CA SER A 15 -4.44 -1.54 -10.84
C SER A 15 -5.68 -0.70 -10.55
N THR A 16 -6.17 -0.77 -9.31
CA THR A 16 -7.32 -0.01 -8.82
C THR A 16 -7.11 1.50 -8.98
N ARG A 17 -8.02 2.19 -9.69
CA ARG A 17 -7.95 3.65 -9.94
C ARG A 17 -9.08 4.44 -9.28
N ALA A 18 -10.15 3.76 -8.89
CA ALA A 18 -11.33 4.34 -8.27
C ALA A 18 -11.91 3.32 -7.28
N ILE A 19 -12.89 3.74 -6.49
CA ILE A 19 -13.63 2.83 -5.61
C ILE A 19 -14.39 1.82 -6.47
N SER A 20 -14.35 0.55 -6.07
CA SER A 20 -15.22 -0.48 -6.62
C SER A 20 -15.84 -1.32 -5.51
N GLU A 21 -17.04 -1.81 -5.74
CA GLU A 21 -17.80 -2.59 -4.76
C GLU A 21 -18.35 -3.87 -5.39
N LEU A 22 -18.30 -4.98 -4.65
CA LEU A 22 -18.86 -6.27 -5.02
C LEU A 22 -19.59 -6.87 -3.82
N ARG A 23 -20.81 -7.38 -4.05
CA ARG A 23 -21.55 -8.16 -3.05
C ARG A 23 -21.49 -9.65 -3.37
N LEU A 24 -21.08 -10.46 -2.39
CA LEU A 24 -21.14 -11.91 -2.43
C LEU A 24 -22.14 -12.43 -1.38
N THR A 25 -23.00 -13.37 -1.77
CA THR A 25 -23.86 -14.09 -0.81
C THR A 25 -23.34 -15.52 -0.64
N ILE A 26 -22.87 -15.83 0.56
CA ILE A 26 -22.40 -17.16 0.96
C ILE A 26 -23.55 -17.89 1.65
N GLU A 27 -23.98 -19.01 1.06
CA GLU A 27 -24.87 -19.96 1.72
C GLU A 27 -24.03 -21.01 2.45
N TYR A 28 -24.29 -21.22 3.74
CA TYR A 28 -23.51 -22.12 4.58
C TYR A 28 -24.39 -22.93 5.53
N LYS A 29 -23.83 -24.03 6.06
CA LYS A 29 -24.45 -24.81 7.13
C LYS A 29 -23.71 -24.47 8.43
N SER A 30 -24.41 -23.93 9.42
CA SER A 30 -23.81 -23.59 10.72
C SER A 30 -23.24 -24.85 11.40
N ALA A 31 -22.08 -24.70 12.04
CA ALA A 31 -21.39 -25.78 12.73
C ALA A 31 -22.04 -26.11 14.09
N SER A 32 -22.83 -25.17 14.63
CA SER A 32 -23.52 -25.36 15.91
C SER A 32 -24.58 -26.46 15.85
N THR A 33 -24.46 -27.47 16.72
CA THR A 33 -25.37 -28.62 16.83
C THR A 33 -26.82 -28.21 17.09
N TRP A 34 -27.06 -27.05 17.72
CA TRP A 34 -28.41 -26.49 17.91
C TRP A 34 -28.97 -25.79 16.66
N ASN A 35 -28.12 -25.19 15.82
CA ASN A 35 -28.56 -24.52 14.58
C ASN A 35 -28.71 -25.47 13.39
N ARG A 36 -28.29 -26.74 13.50
CA ARG A 36 -28.48 -27.75 12.45
C ARG A 36 -29.95 -28.13 12.18
N MET A 37 -30.86 -27.87 13.12
CA MET A 37 -32.31 -28.01 12.90
C MET A 37 -32.94 -26.79 12.19
N LEU A 38 -32.22 -25.68 12.08
CA LEU A 38 -32.65 -24.48 11.35
C LEU A 38 -31.99 -24.44 9.96
N SER A 39 -32.66 -23.80 9.00
CA SER A 39 -32.26 -23.70 7.60
C SER A 39 -30.81 -23.22 7.39
N SER A 40 -30.23 -23.53 6.23
CA SER A 40 -28.94 -22.99 5.78
C SER A 40 -28.83 -21.49 6.04
N GLY A 41 -27.74 -21.06 6.68
CA GLY A 41 -27.44 -19.65 6.92
C GLY A 41 -27.05 -18.96 5.62
N LYS A 42 -27.32 -17.65 5.52
CA LYS A 42 -26.85 -16.80 4.42
C LYS A 42 -26.07 -15.62 5.00
N LEU A 43 -24.85 -15.43 4.51
CA LEU A 43 -24.00 -14.28 4.83
C LEU A 43 -23.82 -13.45 3.55
N SER A 44 -24.19 -12.17 3.59
CA SER A 44 -23.85 -11.24 2.50
C SER A 44 -22.61 -10.44 2.88
N ILE A 45 -21.62 -10.42 1.99
CA ILE A 45 -20.33 -9.75 2.16
C ILE A 45 -20.24 -8.68 1.09
N ASP A 46 -20.08 -7.43 1.52
CA ASP A 46 -19.72 -6.32 0.66
C ASP A 46 -18.20 -6.15 0.68
N ILE A 47 -17.56 -6.36 -0.46
CA ILE A 47 -16.13 -6.13 -0.67
C ILE A 47 -15.99 -4.78 -1.34
N VAL A 48 -15.35 -3.84 -0.66
CA VAL A 48 -15.05 -2.50 -1.18
C VAL A 48 -13.55 -2.41 -1.40
N ASP A 49 -13.14 -2.19 -2.65
CA ASP A 49 -11.75 -1.92 -3.02
C ASP A 49 -11.56 -0.43 -3.29
N TYR A 50 -10.50 0.14 -2.73
CA TYR A 50 -10.17 1.56 -2.86
C TYR A 50 -8.65 1.75 -2.82
N PRO A 51 -8.11 2.79 -3.50
CA PRO A 51 -6.67 3.06 -3.50
C PRO A 51 -6.13 3.32 -2.09
N GLY A 52 -5.08 2.60 -1.68
CA GLY A 52 -4.47 2.76 -0.36
C GLY A 52 -3.94 4.17 -0.11
N GLU A 53 -3.54 4.88 -1.17
CA GLU A 53 -3.08 6.26 -1.13
C GLU A 53 -4.13 7.20 -0.52
N TRP A 54 -5.41 6.87 -0.64
CA TRP A 54 -6.49 7.69 -0.11
C TRP A 54 -6.59 7.65 1.42
N LEU A 55 -6.04 6.62 2.07
CA LEU A 55 -5.96 6.58 3.54
C LEU A 55 -4.87 7.51 4.08
N LEU A 56 -3.83 7.77 3.28
CA LEU A 56 -2.72 8.65 3.66
C LEU A 56 -3.15 10.11 3.84
N ASP A 57 -4.34 10.47 3.36
CA ASP A 57 -4.91 11.81 3.55
C ASP A 57 -5.58 11.99 4.89
N LEU A 58 -5.88 10.91 5.62
CA LEU A 58 -6.59 11.03 6.89
C LEU A 58 -5.82 11.85 7.93
N PRO A 59 -4.49 11.68 8.10
CA PRO A 59 -3.69 12.56 8.96
C PRO A 59 -3.82 14.06 8.63
N LEU A 60 -4.13 14.43 7.38
CA LEU A 60 -4.31 15.84 6.99
C LEU A 60 -5.49 16.50 7.72
N LEU A 61 -6.51 15.73 8.13
CA LEU A 61 -7.65 16.27 8.87
C LEU A 61 -7.25 16.89 10.21
N GLY A 62 -6.15 16.42 10.80
CA GLY A 62 -5.60 16.93 12.06
C GLY A 62 -4.52 18.01 11.91
N GLN A 63 -4.15 18.38 10.69
CA GLN A 63 -3.08 19.34 10.40
C GLN A 63 -3.68 20.64 9.83
N ASP A 64 -3.09 21.78 10.20
CA ASP A 64 -3.28 23.00 9.41
C ASP A 64 -2.30 23.01 8.22
N TYR A 65 -2.48 23.97 7.31
CA TYR A 65 -1.68 24.06 6.09
C TYR A 65 -0.18 24.29 6.38
N ARG A 66 0.15 25.01 7.46
CA ARG A 66 1.53 25.23 7.91
C ARG A 66 2.18 23.91 8.29
N THR A 67 1.55 23.16 9.20
CA THR A 67 2.04 21.85 9.66
C THR A 67 2.20 20.89 8.48
N PHE A 68 1.22 20.84 7.58
CA PHE A 68 1.30 20.06 6.35
C PHE A 68 2.50 20.47 5.48
N SER A 69 2.71 21.77 5.28
CA SER A 69 3.79 22.27 4.43
C SER A 69 5.16 21.99 5.02
N GLU A 70 5.35 22.24 6.31
CA GLU A 70 6.60 21.98 7.03
C GLU A 70 6.95 20.48 6.99
N ASN A 71 5.99 19.60 7.31
CA ASN A 71 6.20 18.15 7.26
C ASN A 71 6.57 17.66 5.85
N THR A 72 5.84 18.16 4.83
CA THR A 72 6.06 17.74 3.43
C THR A 72 7.42 18.20 2.92
N VAL A 73 7.82 19.43 3.23
CA VAL A 73 9.10 20.01 2.81
C VAL A 73 10.27 19.36 3.53
N ASN A 74 10.16 19.10 4.84
CA ASN A 74 11.19 18.40 5.61
C ASN A 74 11.44 17.00 5.04
N LEU A 75 10.38 16.26 4.74
CA LEU A 75 10.50 14.93 4.17
C LEU A 75 11.05 14.95 2.73
N ALA A 76 10.62 15.93 1.93
CA ALA A 76 11.15 16.15 0.59
C ALA A 76 12.66 16.46 0.58
N GLY A 77 13.21 16.99 1.68
CA GLY A 77 14.65 17.23 1.85
C GLY A 77 15.48 16.01 2.22
N SER A 78 14.86 14.83 2.41
CA SER A 78 15.56 13.61 2.87
C SER A 78 15.94 12.68 1.73
N GLY A 79 17.08 11.99 1.87
CA GLY A 79 17.49 10.88 1.01
C GLY A 79 17.33 11.16 -0.49
N VAL A 80 16.68 10.22 -1.18
CA VAL A 80 16.41 10.31 -2.62
C VAL A 80 15.38 11.38 -2.96
N ARG A 81 14.49 11.71 -2.01
CA ARG A 81 13.42 12.69 -2.23
C ARG A 81 13.96 14.07 -2.55
N ALA A 82 15.13 14.43 -2.01
CA ALA A 82 15.76 15.72 -2.28
C ALA A 82 16.06 15.93 -3.77
N GLU A 83 16.41 14.85 -4.48
CA GLU A 83 16.61 14.88 -5.93
C GLU A 83 15.28 15.02 -6.67
N LEU A 84 14.29 14.19 -6.32
CA LEU A 84 12.98 14.15 -6.98
C LEU A 84 12.16 15.43 -6.76
N ALA A 85 12.32 16.08 -5.61
CA ALA A 85 11.58 17.28 -5.22
C ALA A 85 12.20 18.57 -5.75
N ARG A 86 13.39 18.52 -6.36
CA ARG A 86 14.22 19.69 -6.69
C ARG A 86 13.46 20.75 -7.49
N GLU A 87 12.74 20.35 -8.52
CA GLU A 87 12.01 21.27 -9.39
C GLU A 87 10.87 21.98 -8.64
N TRP A 88 10.08 21.22 -7.88
CA TRP A 88 8.99 21.78 -7.08
C TRP A 88 9.53 22.72 -5.99
N LEU A 89 10.57 22.31 -5.24
CA LEU A 89 11.16 23.13 -4.19
C LEU A 89 11.78 24.42 -4.73
N ALA A 90 12.47 24.37 -5.88
CA ALA A 90 13.01 25.56 -6.52
C ALA A 90 11.92 26.54 -6.95
N LEU A 91 10.83 26.04 -7.54
CA LEU A 91 9.69 26.85 -7.92
C LEU A 91 8.99 27.46 -6.68
N ALA A 92 8.78 26.67 -5.65
CA ALA A 92 8.10 27.08 -4.43
C ALA A 92 8.93 28.05 -3.58
N ALA A 93 10.26 28.00 -3.66
CA ALA A 93 11.14 28.96 -2.99
C ALA A 93 11.22 30.32 -3.71
N ALA A 94 10.86 30.38 -5.00
CA ALA A 94 10.93 31.60 -5.80
C ALA A 94 9.67 32.48 -5.71
N VAL A 95 8.58 31.98 -5.10
CA VAL A 95 7.33 32.74 -4.97
C VAL A 95 7.29 33.55 -3.68
N ASP A 96 6.66 34.72 -3.72
CA ASP A 96 6.30 35.47 -2.51
C ASP A 96 4.97 34.91 -1.96
N PRO A 97 4.97 34.21 -0.80
CA PRO A 97 3.76 33.65 -0.23
C PRO A 97 2.75 34.73 0.19
N ASP A 98 3.20 35.93 0.56
CA ASP A 98 2.33 37.02 1.02
C ASP A 98 2.03 38.05 -0.09
N GLY A 99 2.61 37.85 -1.28
CA GLY A 99 2.27 38.58 -2.50
C GLY A 99 0.88 38.23 -3.05
N PRO A 100 0.36 39.00 -4.03
CA PRO A 100 -0.98 38.80 -4.60
C PRO A 100 -1.19 37.37 -5.12
N ALA A 101 -2.36 36.79 -4.83
CA ALA A 101 -2.67 35.45 -5.30
C ALA A 101 -2.80 35.42 -6.84
N ASP A 102 -2.11 34.46 -7.46
CA ASP A 102 -2.12 34.25 -8.89
C ASP A 102 -2.47 32.78 -9.22
N GLU A 103 -3.52 32.61 -10.02
CA GLU A 103 -4.06 31.31 -10.41
C GLU A 103 -3.06 30.49 -11.24
N MET A 104 -2.31 31.15 -12.11
CA MET A 104 -1.31 30.48 -12.96
C MET A 104 -0.13 29.97 -12.13
N THR A 105 0.33 30.77 -11.18
CA THR A 105 1.36 30.36 -10.21
C THR A 105 0.89 29.20 -9.35
N ALA A 106 -0.34 29.26 -8.83
CA ALA A 106 -0.89 28.18 -8.02
C ALA A 106 -1.01 26.85 -8.79
N LYS A 107 -1.46 26.91 -10.06
CA LYS A 107 -1.52 25.74 -10.94
C LYS A 107 -0.13 25.14 -11.22
N ARG A 108 0.85 25.98 -11.57
CA ARG A 108 2.23 25.53 -11.81
C ARG A 108 2.85 24.86 -10.59
N LEU A 109 2.63 25.42 -9.40
CA LEU A 109 3.08 24.83 -8.14
C LEU A 109 2.44 23.46 -7.89
N ALA A 110 1.12 23.34 -8.09
CA ALA A 110 0.40 22.08 -7.93
C ALA A 110 0.83 21.01 -8.94
N GLU A 111 1.09 21.39 -10.19
CA GLU A 111 1.59 20.47 -11.23
C GLU A 111 3.01 19.98 -10.91
N ALA A 112 3.91 20.87 -10.48
CA ALA A 112 5.26 20.51 -10.05
C ALA A 112 5.24 19.59 -8.82
N PHE A 113 4.39 19.90 -7.84
CA PHE A 113 4.22 19.06 -6.65
C PHE A 113 3.63 17.69 -6.99
N THR A 114 2.60 17.63 -7.84
CA THR A 114 2.04 16.37 -8.35
C THR A 114 3.10 15.55 -9.08
N THR A 115 3.96 16.20 -9.86
CA THR A 115 5.05 15.53 -10.58
C THR A 115 6.06 14.93 -9.60
N TYR A 116 6.46 15.66 -8.57
CA TYR A 116 7.29 15.10 -7.48
C TYR A 116 6.64 13.86 -6.85
N LEU A 117 5.35 13.92 -6.50
CA LEU A 117 4.65 12.77 -5.93
C LEU A 117 4.66 11.56 -6.89
N ARG A 118 4.43 11.79 -8.19
CA ARG A 118 4.44 10.73 -9.21
C ARG A 118 5.82 10.11 -9.34
N LEU A 119 6.87 10.93 -9.33
CA LEU A 119 8.25 10.46 -9.37
C LEU A 119 8.56 9.58 -8.16
N CYS A 120 8.14 9.97 -6.94
CA CYS A 120 8.29 9.11 -5.76
C CYS A 120 7.60 7.75 -5.92
N LYS A 121 6.42 7.72 -6.54
CA LYS A 121 5.67 6.48 -6.80
C LYS A 121 6.29 5.62 -7.90
N SER A 122 6.87 6.23 -8.94
CA SER A 122 7.42 5.52 -10.10
C SER A 122 8.89 5.13 -9.97
N ASP A 123 9.64 5.77 -9.07
CA ASP A 123 11.06 5.48 -8.85
C ASP A 123 11.25 3.99 -8.53
N GLU A 124 12.35 3.41 -9.00
CA GLU A 124 12.66 1.99 -8.82
C GLU A 124 12.78 1.60 -7.33
N ARG A 125 13.14 2.57 -6.47
CA ARG A 125 13.16 2.45 -5.00
C ARG A 125 11.77 2.57 -4.37
N SER A 126 10.75 2.99 -5.16
CA SER A 126 9.33 3.02 -4.84
C SER A 126 9.04 3.49 -3.43
N LEU A 127 9.42 4.74 -3.18
CA LEU A 127 9.19 5.42 -1.92
C LEU A 127 7.70 5.35 -1.57
N SER A 128 7.38 5.20 -0.28
CA SER A 128 5.99 5.20 0.13
C SER A 128 5.32 6.50 -0.32
N THR A 129 4.11 6.36 -0.86
CA THR A 129 3.28 7.46 -1.31
C THR A 129 3.07 8.46 -0.18
N LEU A 130 3.08 9.74 -0.52
CA LEU A 130 2.81 10.83 0.41
C LEU A 130 1.41 11.39 0.20
N PRO A 131 0.80 11.96 1.24
CA PRO A 131 -0.34 12.83 1.03
C PRO A 131 0.06 14.07 0.20
N PRO A 132 -0.85 14.62 -0.63
CA PRO A 132 -2.23 14.19 -0.78
C PRO A 132 -2.40 13.03 -1.79
N GLY A 133 -3.00 11.92 -1.39
CA GLY A 133 -3.15 10.71 -2.21
C GLY A 133 -3.99 10.91 -3.48
N ARG A 134 -4.95 11.85 -3.48
CA ARG A 134 -5.74 12.16 -4.69
C ARG A 134 -4.96 12.92 -5.76
N PHE A 135 -3.76 13.44 -5.45
CA PHE A 135 -2.89 14.00 -6.50
C PHE A 135 -2.31 12.89 -7.39
N LEU A 136 -2.10 11.70 -6.80
CA LEU A 136 -1.64 10.51 -7.53
C LEU A 136 -2.79 9.73 -8.15
N MET A 137 -3.89 9.61 -7.41
CA MET A 137 -5.06 8.83 -7.78
C MET A 137 -6.30 9.73 -7.71
N PRO A 138 -6.50 10.62 -8.70
CA PRO A 138 -7.55 11.64 -8.63
C PRO A 138 -8.98 11.08 -8.75
N GLY A 139 -9.15 9.91 -9.36
CA GLY A 139 -10.48 9.34 -9.62
C GLY A 139 -11.36 10.36 -10.36
N ASP A 140 -12.55 10.62 -9.82
CA ASP A 140 -13.50 11.58 -10.40
C ASP A 140 -13.08 13.07 -10.24
N LEU A 141 -11.99 13.35 -9.53
CA LEU A 141 -11.45 14.69 -9.31
C LEU A 141 -10.37 15.10 -10.32
N ASP A 142 -10.16 14.30 -11.37
CA ASP A 142 -9.14 14.63 -12.37
C ASP A 142 -9.47 15.96 -13.06
N GLY A 143 -8.47 16.85 -13.15
CA GLY A 143 -8.65 18.23 -13.62
C GLY A 143 -9.46 19.16 -12.69
N SER A 144 -9.86 18.71 -11.50
CA SER A 144 -10.64 19.51 -10.55
C SER A 144 -9.81 20.66 -9.94
N PRO A 145 -10.40 21.85 -9.76
CA PRO A 145 -9.80 22.93 -8.96
C PRO A 145 -9.47 22.52 -7.52
N ALA A 146 -10.08 21.44 -7.00
CA ALA A 146 -9.77 20.92 -5.66
C ALA A 146 -8.32 20.39 -5.54
N LEU A 147 -7.65 20.07 -6.65
CA LEU A 147 -6.29 19.54 -6.70
C LEU A 147 -5.27 20.59 -7.18
N THR A 148 -5.48 21.86 -6.84
CA THR A 148 -4.66 22.99 -7.32
C THR A 148 -3.95 23.73 -6.19
N PHE A 149 -3.43 23.00 -5.22
CA PHE A 149 -2.58 23.54 -4.15
C PHE A 149 -1.26 22.80 -4.07
N ALA A 150 -0.26 23.44 -3.47
CA ALA A 150 1.03 22.84 -3.16
C ALA A 150 1.51 23.32 -1.79
N PRO A 151 2.38 22.56 -1.10
CA PRO A 151 3.05 23.05 0.09
C PRO A 151 4.05 24.15 -0.27
N LEU A 152 4.23 25.13 0.62
CA LEU A 152 5.19 26.22 0.45
C LEU A 152 6.32 26.08 1.50
N PRO A 153 7.60 26.17 1.10
CA PRO A 153 8.74 25.94 2.00
C PRO A 153 8.99 27.10 2.97
N ILE A 154 8.57 28.32 2.62
CA ILE A 154 8.77 29.52 3.42
C ILE A 154 7.40 30.09 3.74
N LEU A 155 7.00 30.02 5.02
CA LEU A 155 5.73 30.54 5.50
C LEU A 155 5.97 31.58 6.61
N PRO A 156 5.75 32.88 6.33
CA PRO A 156 5.89 33.93 7.34
C PRO A 156 4.99 33.70 8.55
N GLU A 157 5.47 34.10 9.72
CA GLU A 157 4.70 34.03 10.98
C GLU A 157 3.41 34.85 10.92
N GLY A 158 2.40 34.42 11.68
CA GLY A 158 1.11 35.07 11.74
C GLY A 158 0.16 34.72 10.59
N ARG A 159 -0.95 35.48 10.48
CA ARG A 159 -2.04 35.19 9.54
C ARG A 159 -1.70 35.62 8.12
N ALA A 160 -2.12 34.81 7.14
CA ALA A 160 -1.99 35.16 5.73
C ALA A 160 -2.75 36.46 5.39
N PRO A 161 -2.11 37.42 4.70
CA PRO A 161 -2.79 38.59 4.17
C PRO A 161 -3.96 38.18 3.26
N LYS A 162 -5.07 38.90 3.35
CA LYS A 162 -6.23 38.62 2.49
C LYS A 162 -5.84 38.80 1.03
N GLY A 163 -6.14 37.79 0.21
CA GLY A 163 -5.83 37.81 -1.21
C GLY A 163 -4.39 37.45 -1.55
N SER A 164 -3.58 36.98 -0.58
CA SER A 164 -2.25 36.47 -0.86
C SER A 164 -2.25 35.04 -1.40
N LEU A 165 -1.16 34.62 -2.04
CA LEU A 165 -0.94 33.26 -2.49
C LEU A 165 -1.06 32.26 -1.32
N ARG A 166 -0.48 32.57 -0.17
CA ARG A 166 -0.60 31.77 1.06
C ARG A 166 -2.04 31.59 1.51
N ALA A 167 -2.82 32.68 1.55
CA ALA A 167 -4.24 32.60 1.91
C ALA A 167 -5.04 31.73 0.92
N MET A 168 -4.69 31.78 -0.37
CA MET A 168 -5.28 30.92 -1.40
C MET A 168 -4.93 29.43 -1.17
N MET A 169 -3.66 29.12 -0.88
CA MET A 169 -3.21 27.74 -0.62
C MET A 169 -3.83 27.16 0.65
N GLU A 170 -3.85 27.92 1.75
CA GLU A 170 -4.50 27.54 3.01
C GLU A 170 -5.98 27.20 2.77
N ARG A 171 -6.70 28.05 2.04
CA ARG A 171 -8.11 27.83 1.71
C ARG A 171 -8.32 26.58 0.86
N ARG A 172 -7.46 26.34 -0.15
CA ARG A 172 -7.56 25.16 -1.02
C ARG A 172 -7.27 23.87 -0.27
N PHE A 173 -6.29 23.89 0.63
CA PHE A 173 -5.99 22.75 1.50
C PHE A 173 -7.18 22.42 2.44
N GLU A 174 -7.80 23.43 3.06
CA GLU A 174 -9.00 23.21 3.89
C GLU A 174 -10.21 22.77 3.05
N ALA A 175 -10.36 23.26 1.82
CA ALA A 175 -11.36 22.78 0.88
C ALA A 175 -11.13 21.30 0.52
N TYR A 176 -9.88 20.90 0.25
CA TYR A 176 -9.52 19.51 0.00
C TYR A 176 -9.89 18.61 1.19
N LYS A 177 -9.53 19.00 2.41
CA LYS A 177 -9.90 18.27 3.63
C LYS A 177 -11.42 18.11 3.76
N SER A 178 -12.18 19.18 3.54
CA SER A 178 -13.63 19.21 3.76
C SER A 178 -14.46 18.55 2.66
N VAL A 179 -14.05 18.68 1.40
CA VAL A 179 -14.81 18.23 0.22
C VAL A 179 -14.31 16.88 -0.31
N VAL A 180 -13.05 16.53 -0.08
CA VAL A 180 -12.45 15.28 -0.60
C VAL A 180 -12.23 14.26 0.51
N VAL A 181 -11.47 14.64 1.55
CA VAL A 181 -11.02 13.68 2.57
C VAL A 181 -12.14 13.28 3.52
N LYS A 182 -12.87 14.26 4.09
CA LYS A 182 -13.97 13.98 5.04
C LYS A 182 -15.11 13.15 4.42
N PRO A 183 -15.63 13.44 3.21
CA PRO A 183 -16.72 12.67 2.63
C PRO A 183 -16.33 11.22 2.37
N PHE A 184 -15.15 10.98 1.76
CA PHE A 184 -14.65 9.63 1.52
C PHE A 184 -14.63 8.78 2.80
N PHE A 185 -14.06 9.35 3.87
CA PHE A 185 -13.96 8.64 5.15
C PHE A 185 -15.33 8.36 5.77
N ARG A 186 -16.25 9.32 5.70
CA ARG A 186 -17.61 9.16 6.24
C ARG A 186 -18.44 8.13 5.46
N GLU A 187 -18.31 8.11 4.15
CA GLU A 187 -19.19 7.36 3.26
C GLU A 187 -18.74 5.91 3.06
N HIS A 188 -17.43 5.67 3.05
CA HIS A 188 -16.87 4.33 2.83
C HIS A 188 -16.24 3.78 4.11
N PHE A 189 -15.23 4.47 4.66
CA PHE A 189 -14.43 3.92 5.76
C PHE A 189 -15.24 3.68 7.04
N ALA A 190 -16.12 4.62 7.41
CA ALA A 190 -16.97 4.50 8.60
C ALA A 190 -18.02 3.36 8.49
N ARG A 191 -18.11 2.65 7.36
CA ARG A 191 -19.01 1.51 7.15
C ARG A 191 -18.32 0.16 7.20
N LEU A 192 -16.99 0.12 7.24
CA LEU A 192 -16.24 -1.13 7.20
C LEU A 192 -16.30 -1.87 8.54
N ASP A 193 -16.60 -3.17 8.48
CA ASP A 193 -16.55 -4.09 9.64
C ASP A 193 -15.16 -4.76 9.76
N ARG A 194 -14.51 -5.01 8.63
CA ARG A 194 -13.22 -5.72 8.52
C ARG A 194 -12.34 -4.98 7.54
N GLN A 195 -11.03 -5.03 7.73
CA GLN A 195 -10.07 -4.44 6.79
C GLN A 195 -8.97 -5.44 6.46
N ILE A 196 -8.57 -5.47 5.19
CA ILE A 196 -7.31 -6.07 4.75
C ILE A 196 -6.42 -4.97 4.15
N VAL A 197 -5.16 -4.90 4.56
CA VAL A 197 -4.14 -3.97 4.05
C VAL A 197 -3.10 -4.81 3.32
N LEU A 198 -3.03 -4.66 2.00
CA LEU A 198 -2.09 -5.38 1.15
C LEU A 198 -0.75 -4.64 1.12
N VAL A 199 0.34 -5.32 1.47
CA VAL A 199 1.70 -4.75 1.44
C VAL A 199 2.64 -5.61 0.60
N ASP A 200 3.51 -4.97 -0.17
CA ASP A 200 4.60 -5.64 -0.89
C ASP A 200 5.90 -5.52 -0.06
N ALA A 201 5.89 -6.19 1.10
CA ALA A 201 7.02 -6.16 2.03
C ALA A 201 8.29 -6.76 1.40
N LEU A 202 8.12 -7.76 0.52
CA LEU A 202 9.21 -8.42 -0.17
C LEU A 202 9.97 -7.45 -1.07
N GLN A 203 9.27 -6.65 -1.88
CA GLN A 203 9.92 -5.63 -2.70
C GLN A 203 10.55 -4.50 -1.86
N ALA A 204 9.93 -4.10 -0.75
CA ALA A 204 10.53 -3.09 0.12
C ALA A 204 11.87 -3.57 0.71
N ILE A 205 11.91 -4.81 1.19
CA ILE A 205 13.13 -5.47 1.69
C ILE A 205 14.22 -5.54 0.61
N ASN A 206 13.84 -5.94 -0.61
CA ASN A 206 14.74 -6.03 -1.76
C ASN A 206 15.42 -4.70 -2.11
N ARG A 207 14.68 -3.60 -2.00
CA ARG A 207 15.12 -2.25 -2.34
C ARG A 207 16.01 -1.61 -1.27
N GLY A 208 16.06 -2.19 -0.07
CA GLY A 208 16.96 -1.76 1.00
C GLY A 208 16.33 -0.82 2.03
N PRO A 209 17.16 -0.25 2.94
CA PRO A 209 16.71 0.39 4.17
C PRO A 209 15.70 1.53 3.99
N GLU A 210 15.93 2.42 3.03
CA GLU A 210 15.06 3.58 2.81
C GLU A 210 13.63 3.14 2.44
N ALA A 211 13.49 2.14 1.57
CA ALA A 211 12.18 1.60 1.17
C ALA A 211 11.47 0.89 2.34
N VAL A 212 12.22 0.20 3.21
CA VAL A 212 11.70 -0.45 4.41
C VAL A 212 11.20 0.57 5.43
N GLN A 213 11.98 1.62 5.69
CA GLN A 213 11.59 2.72 6.58
C GLN A 213 10.37 3.48 6.04
N ASP A 214 10.29 3.66 4.73
CA ASP A 214 9.14 4.27 4.08
C ASP A 214 7.88 3.41 4.20
N LEU A 215 7.97 2.10 3.98
CA LEU A 215 6.87 1.17 4.19
C LEU A 215 6.41 1.19 5.67
N GLU A 216 7.35 1.27 6.61
CA GLU A 216 7.04 1.39 8.04
C GLU A 216 6.24 2.67 8.35
N ARG A 217 6.65 3.80 7.77
CA ARG A 217 5.93 5.09 7.91
C ARG A 217 4.53 5.01 7.31
N ALA A 218 4.40 4.44 6.11
CA ALA A 218 3.11 4.24 5.44
C ALA A 218 2.15 3.40 6.28
N LEU A 219 2.66 2.29 6.83
CA LEU A 219 1.92 1.43 7.73
C LEU A 219 1.50 2.19 9.00
N GLY A 220 2.38 3.03 9.56
CA GLY A 220 2.03 3.91 10.67
C GLY A 220 0.85 4.83 10.37
N ASP A 221 0.89 5.52 9.24
CA ASP A 221 -0.16 6.45 8.81
C ASP A 221 -1.50 5.74 8.55
N VAL A 222 -1.46 4.61 7.85
CA VAL A 222 -2.63 3.77 7.59
C VAL A 222 -3.18 3.19 8.90
N LEU A 223 -2.33 2.65 9.77
CA LEU A 223 -2.78 2.05 11.03
C LEU A 223 -3.31 3.08 12.03
N ALA A 224 -2.80 4.32 11.99
CA ALA A 224 -3.34 5.42 12.78
C ALA A 224 -4.82 5.69 12.48
N CYS A 225 -5.28 5.39 11.27
CA CYS A 225 -6.68 5.50 10.87
C CYS A 225 -7.60 4.56 11.68
N PHE A 226 -7.08 3.45 12.20
CA PHE A 226 -7.84 2.47 12.99
C PHE A 226 -7.79 2.75 14.50
N ARG A 227 -7.05 3.77 14.95
CA ARG A 227 -6.89 4.06 16.37
C ARG A 227 -8.20 4.51 17.01
N ALA A 228 -8.83 3.63 17.77
CA ALA A 228 -10.02 3.95 18.55
C ALA A 228 -9.70 4.91 19.72
N GLY A 229 -10.42 6.04 19.81
CA GLY A 229 -10.49 6.84 21.04
C GLY A 229 -9.43 7.92 21.26
N SER A 230 -8.75 8.39 20.22
CA SER A 230 -7.93 9.62 20.33
C SER A 230 -8.80 10.88 20.30
N THR A 231 -8.53 11.83 21.19
CA THR A 231 -9.19 13.15 21.35
C THR A 231 -9.14 14.09 20.13
N SER A 232 -8.74 13.61 18.96
CA SER A 232 -8.69 14.37 17.71
C SER A 232 -10.08 14.46 17.07
N VAL A 233 -10.33 15.54 16.32
CA VAL A 233 -11.51 15.80 15.46
C VAL A 233 -11.89 14.58 14.58
N LEU A 234 -10.94 13.67 14.35
CA LEU A 234 -11.08 12.36 13.70
C LEU A 234 -12.07 11.39 14.39
N THR A 235 -12.21 11.38 15.73
CA THR A 235 -13.07 10.41 16.44
C THR A 235 -14.55 10.78 16.47
N ALA A 236 -14.91 12.05 16.26
CA ALA A 236 -16.32 12.46 16.23
C ALA A 236 -17.08 11.84 15.03
N LEU A 237 -16.38 11.46 13.96
CA LEU A 237 -16.95 10.79 12.79
C LEU A 237 -17.03 9.25 12.92
N VAL A 238 -16.46 8.64 13.97
CA VAL A 238 -16.26 7.18 14.04
C VAL A 238 -16.94 6.60 15.27
N ARG A 239 -18.13 6.02 15.08
CA ARG A 239 -18.62 4.94 15.98
C ARG A 239 -17.87 3.67 15.58
N ARG A 240 -17.15 3.04 16.52
CA ARG A 240 -16.34 1.82 16.31
C ARG A 240 -17.05 0.81 15.39
N ARG A 241 -16.41 0.41 14.28
CA ARG A 241 -16.89 -0.68 13.41
C ARG A 241 -15.82 -1.70 13.01
N ILE A 242 -14.58 -1.28 12.79
CA ILE A 242 -13.51 -2.23 12.42
C ILE A 242 -12.94 -2.88 13.69
N ASP A 243 -13.17 -4.18 13.84
CA ASP A 243 -12.71 -5.01 14.96
C ASP A 243 -11.61 -6.00 14.55
N ARG A 244 -11.42 -6.27 13.25
CA ARG A 244 -10.30 -7.05 12.70
C ARG A 244 -9.64 -6.37 11.51
N VAL A 245 -8.32 -6.29 11.57
CA VAL A 245 -7.46 -5.77 10.51
C VAL A 245 -6.42 -6.84 10.16
N LEU A 246 -6.36 -7.25 8.90
CA LEU A 246 -5.33 -8.14 8.39
C LEU A 246 -4.31 -7.34 7.59
N VAL A 247 -3.05 -7.32 8.01
CA VAL A 247 -1.94 -6.83 7.18
C VAL A 247 -1.36 -8.01 6.41
N ALA A 248 -1.53 -8.01 5.09
CA ALA A 248 -1.18 -9.13 4.23
C ALA A 248 0.09 -8.80 3.42
N ALA A 249 1.20 -9.48 3.70
CA ALA A 249 2.37 -9.47 2.83
C ALA A 249 2.06 -10.26 1.56
N THR A 250 1.82 -9.55 0.47
CA THR A 250 1.38 -10.11 -0.81
C THR A 250 2.53 -10.74 -1.60
N LYS A 251 2.18 -11.48 -2.66
CA LYS A 251 3.12 -12.12 -3.59
C LYS A 251 4.10 -13.08 -2.90
N ALA A 252 3.63 -13.77 -1.86
CA ALA A 252 4.42 -14.79 -1.16
C ALA A 252 4.88 -15.92 -2.10
N ASP A 253 4.22 -16.13 -3.24
CA ASP A 253 4.63 -17.07 -4.28
C ASP A 253 5.93 -16.67 -4.98
N HIS A 254 6.42 -15.44 -4.82
CA HIS A 254 7.76 -15.04 -5.24
C HIS A 254 8.86 -15.58 -4.32
N LEU A 255 8.50 -16.38 -3.31
CA LEU A 255 9.41 -17.08 -2.42
C LEU A 255 9.06 -18.57 -2.36
N HIS A 256 10.08 -19.38 -2.10
CA HIS A 256 9.87 -20.77 -1.69
C HIS A 256 9.15 -20.82 -0.33
N HIS A 257 8.36 -21.87 -0.08
CA HIS A 257 7.50 -21.96 1.11
C HIS A 257 8.27 -21.85 2.43
N GLU A 258 9.52 -22.31 2.45
CA GLU A 258 10.43 -22.21 3.59
C GLU A 258 10.70 -20.77 4.04
N SER A 259 10.46 -19.79 3.17
CA SER A 259 10.64 -18.37 3.45
C SER A 259 9.33 -17.62 3.75
N HIS A 260 8.15 -18.26 3.63
CA HIS A 260 6.86 -17.58 3.88
C HIS A 260 6.72 -17.14 5.34
N ASP A 261 7.14 -17.99 6.28
CA ASP A 261 7.09 -17.67 7.71
C ASP A 261 8.08 -16.56 8.05
N ARG A 262 9.25 -16.50 7.38
CA ARG A 262 10.21 -15.40 7.55
C ARG A 262 9.63 -14.07 7.05
N LEU A 263 8.99 -14.07 5.88
CA LEU A 263 8.31 -12.88 5.35
C LEU A 263 7.23 -12.38 6.32
N GLU A 264 6.45 -13.30 6.89
CA GLU A 264 5.44 -12.97 7.89
C GLU A 264 6.07 -12.34 9.14
N ILE A 265 7.16 -12.91 9.67
CA ILE A 265 7.86 -12.38 10.85
C ILE A 265 8.42 -10.97 10.57
N LEU A 266 9.08 -10.76 9.43
CA LEU A 266 9.63 -9.46 9.04
C LEU A 266 8.52 -8.41 8.91
N THR A 267 7.41 -8.78 8.26
CA THR A 267 6.23 -7.90 8.13
C THR A 267 5.62 -7.62 9.50
N ARG A 268 5.54 -8.62 10.38
CA ARG A 268 5.00 -8.47 11.73
C ARG A 268 5.86 -7.53 12.57
N ARG A 269 7.18 -7.56 12.43
CA ARG A 269 8.08 -6.58 13.06
C ARG A 269 7.74 -5.16 12.60
N LEU A 270 7.65 -4.93 11.28
CA LEU A 270 7.28 -3.61 10.73
C LEU A 270 5.97 -3.09 11.32
N VAL A 271 4.94 -3.94 11.32
CA VAL A 271 3.62 -3.61 11.87
C VAL A 271 3.71 -3.31 13.38
N ASN A 272 4.43 -4.11 14.15
CA ASN A 272 4.59 -3.90 15.60
C ASN A 272 5.27 -2.57 15.92
N ARG A 273 6.29 -2.18 15.16
CA ARG A 273 6.95 -0.90 15.34
C ARG A 273 6.03 0.26 14.96
N ALA A 274 5.33 0.16 13.83
CA ALA A 274 4.31 1.14 13.43
C ALA A 274 3.24 1.34 14.52
N ILE A 275 2.69 0.24 15.08
CA ILE A 275 1.72 0.26 16.19
C ILE A 275 2.31 0.96 17.43
N LYS A 276 3.56 0.63 17.79
CA LYS A 276 4.25 1.22 18.94
C LYS A 276 4.44 2.73 18.76
N THR A 277 4.87 3.17 17.58
CA THR A 277 5.08 4.59 17.25
C THR A 277 3.81 5.42 17.40
N ILE A 278 2.65 4.88 17.00
CA ILE A 278 1.36 5.59 17.09
C ILE A 278 0.64 5.41 18.44
N GLY A 279 1.21 4.63 19.37
CA GLY A 279 0.66 4.37 20.69
C GLY A 279 -0.69 3.65 20.67
N MET A 280 -0.90 2.73 19.72
CA MET A 280 -2.15 1.97 19.56
C MET A 280 -2.05 0.60 20.21
N SER A 281 -3.20 0.01 20.62
CA SER A 281 -3.26 -1.41 20.97
C SER A 281 -3.22 -2.27 19.71
N GLY A 282 -2.38 -3.30 19.67
CA GLY A 282 -2.34 -4.26 18.56
C GLY A 282 -3.49 -5.27 18.55
N ALA A 283 -4.43 -5.19 19.50
CA ALA A 283 -5.57 -6.11 19.55
C ALA A 283 -6.43 -6.03 18.29
N GLY A 284 -6.71 -7.18 17.67
CA GLY A 284 -7.49 -7.27 16.43
C GLY A 284 -6.67 -7.10 15.14
N ILE A 285 -5.34 -6.90 15.23
CA ILE A 285 -4.44 -6.86 14.07
C ILE A 285 -3.75 -8.21 13.91
N GLU A 286 -3.85 -8.80 12.72
CA GLU A 286 -3.15 -10.02 12.34
C GLU A 286 -2.24 -9.75 11.14
N VAL A 287 -1.15 -10.51 11.02
CA VAL A 287 -0.21 -10.38 9.91
C VAL A 287 -0.06 -11.73 9.22
N MET A 288 -0.16 -11.78 7.90
CA MET A 288 0.01 -13.02 7.13
C MET A 288 0.78 -12.78 5.85
N ALA A 289 1.66 -13.70 5.46
CA ALA A 289 2.16 -13.79 4.09
C ALA A 289 1.16 -14.56 3.21
N LEU A 290 0.76 -14.02 2.05
CA LEU A 290 -0.20 -14.66 1.15
C LEU A 290 0.06 -14.37 -0.32
N ALA A 291 -0.58 -15.15 -1.18
CA ALA A 291 -0.68 -14.87 -2.62
C ALA A 291 -2.12 -15.11 -3.06
N SER A 292 -2.80 -14.07 -3.56
CA SER A 292 -4.16 -14.18 -4.08
C SER A 292 -4.22 -15.01 -5.36
N VAL A 293 -3.19 -14.87 -6.20
CA VAL A 293 -2.96 -15.66 -7.41
C VAL A 293 -1.51 -16.13 -7.37
N ARG A 294 -1.30 -17.43 -7.30
CA ARG A 294 0.02 -18.07 -7.27
C ARG A 294 0.51 -18.24 -8.72
N ALA A 295 1.51 -17.45 -9.10
CA ALA A 295 2.11 -17.46 -10.44
C ALA A 295 3.26 -18.49 -10.58
N THR A 296 3.80 -18.98 -9.46
CA THR A 296 4.96 -19.86 -9.43
C THR A 296 4.63 -21.24 -8.85
N ARG A 297 5.47 -22.23 -9.17
CA ARG A 297 5.47 -23.57 -8.55
C ARG A 297 6.81 -23.80 -7.86
N GLU A 298 6.82 -24.51 -6.75
CA GLU A 298 8.05 -24.85 -6.05
C GLU A 298 8.75 -26.02 -6.75
N ALA A 299 10.09 -25.99 -6.77
CA ALA A 299 10.93 -27.09 -7.20
C ALA A 299 12.25 -27.06 -6.43
N ASN A 300 12.99 -28.17 -6.46
CA ASN A 300 14.35 -28.25 -5.94
C ASN A 300 15.30 -28.58 -7.08
N VAL A 301 16.38 -27.83 -7.21
CA VAL A 301 17.43 -28.06 -8.20
C VAL A 301 18.70 -28.46 -7.48
N LYS A 302 19.35 -29.54 -7.93
CA LYS A 302 20.67 -29.92 -7.44
C LYS A 302 21.73 -29.11 -8.16
N GLN A 303 22.47 -28.30 -7.40
CA GLN A 303 23.62 -27.55 -7.89
C GLN A 303 24.77 -27.73 -6.90
N ASP A 304 25.95 -28.09 -7.40
CA ASP A 304 27.16 -28.30 -6.59
C ASP A 304 26.98 -29.25 -5.39
N GLY A 305 26.09 -30.24 -5.52
CA GLY A 305 25.78 -31.21 -4.47
C GLY A 305 24.79 -30.73 -3.40
N HIS A 306 24.32 -29.49 -3.49
CA HIS A 306 23.31 -28.91 -2.62
C HIS A 306 21.93 -28.89 -3.31
N ASP A 307 20.86 -29.17 -2.55
CA ASP A 307 19.49 -28.95 -2.99
C ASP A 307 19.16 -27.47 -2.81
N LEU A 308 18.97 -26.75 -3.92
CA LEU A 308 18.59 -25.35 -3.93
C LEU A 308 17.06 -25.22 -4.09
N PRO A 309 16.36 -24.59 -3.13
CA PRO A 309 14.93 -24.36 -3.21
C PRO A 309 14.63 -23.24 -4.22
N VAL A 310 14.02 -23.58 -5.34
CA VAL A 310 13.72 -22.65 -6.43
C VAL A 310 12.21 -22.51 -6.63
N ILE A 311 11.82 -21.40 -7.26
CA ILE A 311 10.47 -21.18 -7.76
C ILE A 311 10.50 -21.19 -9.29
N VAL A 312 9.50 -21.80 -9.90
CA VAL A 312 9.39 -21.98 -11.34
C VAL A 312 8.17 -21.22 -11.85
N GLY A 313 8.39 -20.31 -12.79
CA GLY A 313 7.33 -19.51 -13.41
C GLY A 313 7.78 -18.92 -14.74
N THR A 314 6.98 -18.04 -15.33
CA THR A 314 7.35 -17.27 -16.52
C THR A 314 7.63 -15.82 -16.09
N PRO A 315 8.90 -15.39 -15.92
CA PRO A 315 9.21 -14.00 -15.61
C PRO A 315 8.63 -13.07 -16.68
N MET A 316 8.18 -11.87 -16.29
CA MET A 316 7.61 -10.88 -17.21
C MET A 316 8.68 -10.36 -18.19
N ALA A 317 8.24 -9.89 -19.36
CA ALA A 317 9.15 -9.27 -20.32
C ALA A 317 9.78 -8.02 -19.71
N GLY A 318 11.10 -7.88 -19.84
CA GLY A 318 11.86 -6.75 -19.30
C GLY A 318 12.40 -6.96 -17.88
N GLU A 319 11.94 -8.00 -17.17
CA GLU A 319 12.55 -8.39 -15.89
C GLU A 319 13.98 -8.90 -16.13
N ARG A 320 14.84 -8.77 -15.11
CA ARG A 320 16.26 -9.10 -15.21
C ARG A 320 16.78 -9.83 -13.97
N ILE A 321 17.60 -10.85 -14.17
CA ILE A 321 18.41 -11.50 -13.12
C ILE A 321 19.84 -11.59 -13.62
N GLY A 322 20.80 -11.04 -12.89
CA GLY A 322 22.19 -10.96 -13.35
C GLY A 322 22.28 -10.22 -14.69
N ASP A 323 22.79 -10.88 -15.73
CA ASP A 323 22.85 -10.35 -17.10
C ASP A 323 21.71 -10.86 -18.00
N GLU A 324 20.82 -11.70 -17.46
CA GLU A 324 19.73 -12.30 -18.21
C GLU A 324 18.51 -11.38 -18.23
N LEU A 325 18.11 -10.97 -19.44
CA LEU A 325 16.86 -10.25 -19.70
C LEU A 325 15.76 -11.24 -20.13
N PHE A 326 14.60 -11.19 -19.46
CA PHE A 326 13.48 -12.08 -19.75
C PHE A 326 12.57 -11.55 -20.86
N ASP A 327 12.04 -12.47 -21.66
CA ASP A 327 11.21 -12.20 -22.85
C ASP A 327 9.70 -12.30 -22.57
N GLY A 328 9.31 -12.67 -21.35
CA GLY A 328 7.91 -12.88 -21.00
C GLY A 328 7.30 -14.18 -21.52
N LYS A 329 8.11 -15.12 -22.03
CA LYS A 329 7.63 -16.36 -22.67
C LYS A 329 8.25 -17.62 -22.05
N ARG A 330 9.56 -17.61 -21.77
CA ARG A 330 10.24 -18.80 -21.24
C ARG A 330 9.84 -19.10 -19.79
N LYS A 331 9.68 -20.37 -19.45
CA LYS A 331 9.54 -20.83 -18.06
C LYS A 331 10.94 -21.00 -17.47
N THR A 332 11.19 -20.38 -16.32
CA THR A 332 12.52 -20.30 -15.69
C THR A 332 12.42 -20.74 -14.23
N ALA A 333 13.41 -21.52 -13.78
CA ALA A 333 13.64 -21.77 -12.37
C ALA A 333 14.49 -20.63 -11.79
N VAL A 334 13.96 -19.93 -10.79
CA VAL A 334 14.58 -18.79 -10.15
C VAL A 334 14.86 -19.15 -8.69
N PHE A 335 16.09 -18.91 -8.25
CA PHE A 335 16.42 -18.87 -6.83
C PHE A 335 16.18 -17.45 -6.34
N PRO A 336 15.14 -17.20 -5.52
CA PRO A 336 14.79 -15.82 -5.12
C PRO A 336 15.76 -15.23 -4.09
N GLY A 337 16.66 -16.05 -3.53
CA GLY A 337 17.50 -15.70 -2.40
C GLY A 337 16.85 -16.08 -1.05
N ASP A 338 17.63 -15.92 0.01
CA ASP A 338 17.19 -16.17 1.38
C ASP A 338 16.79 -14.88 2.08
N LEU A 339 15.60 -14.86 2.68
CA LEU A 339 15.25 -13.80 3.63
C LEU A 339 16.12 -13.89 4.88
N PRO A 340 16.42 -12.76 5.55
CA PRO A 340 17.24 -12.72 6.75
C PRO A 340 16.73 -13.69 7.82
N ARG A 341 17.65 -14.48 8.37
CA ARG A 341 17.33 -15.47 9.43
C ARG A 341 17.05 -14.81 10.77
N ASP A 342 17.72 -13.69 11.06
CA ASP A 342 17.50 -12.87 12.25
C ASP A 342 16.86 -11.53 11.84
N PRO A 343 15.53 -11.39 12.00
CA PRO A 343 14.81 -10.15 11.77
C PRO A 343 15.37 -8.97 12.57
N GLU A 344 15.74 -9.18 13.84
CA GLU A 344 16.19 -8.09 14.71
C GLU A 344 17.57 -7.58 14.28
N ALA A 345 18.47 -8.46 13.87
CA ALA A 345 19.75 -8.06 13.27
C ALA A 345 19.54 -7.25 11.98
N TYR A 346 18.66 -7.72 11.10
CA TYR A 346 18.30 -7.00 9.88
C TYR A 346 17.73 -5.62 10.17
N PHE A 347 16.82 -5.50 11.13
CA PHE A 347 16.23 -4.21 11.44
C PHE A 347 17.19 -3.25 12.16
N ARG A 348 18.17 -3.76 12.92
CA ARG A 348 19.26 -2.92 13.45
C ARG A 348 20.09 -2.30 12.32
N SER A 349 20.46 -3.08 11.30
CA SER A 349 21.20 -2.54 10.16
C SER A 349 20.36 -1.57 9.33
N VAL A 350 19.05 -1.81 9.18
CA VAL A 350 18.12 -0.83 8.58
C VAL A 350 18.06 0.48 9.38
N ASP A 351 18.01 0.40 10.71
CA ASP A 351 17.95 1.57 11.60
C ASP A 351 19.26 2.37 11.62
N GLU A 352 20.40 1.69 11.48
CA GLU A 352 21.73 2.28 11.36
C GLU A 352 22.02 2.80 9.94
N ASN A 353 21.10 2.57 8.99
CA ASN A 353 21.25 2.84 7.56
C ASN A 353 22.53 2.23 6.99
N ASP A 354 22.89 1.04 7.47
CA ASP A 354 24.07 0.30 7.05
C ASP A 354 23.82 -0.32 5.66
N ALA A 355 24.82 -0.22 4.79
CA ALA A 355 24.80 -0.89 3.49
C ALA A 355 24.62 -2.41 3.59
N SER A 356 24.99 -3.03 4.72
CA SER A 356 24.76 -4.45 5.01
C SER A 356 23.28 -4.85 5.08
N ALA A 357 22.38 -3.88 5.24
CA ALA A 357 20.94 -4.11 5.22
C ALA A 357 20.36 -4.28 3.80
N ALA A 358 21.11 -3.91 2.76
CA ALA A 358 20.77 -4.31 1.42
C ALA A 358 20.96 -5.82 1.29
N LEU A 359 20.00 -6.50 0.66
CA LEU A 359 20.08 -7.95 0.40
C LEU A 359 20.36 -8.16 -1.10
N PRO A 360 21.61 -7.92 -1.57
CA PRO A 360 21.93 -7.94 -2.99
C PRO A 360 21.72 -9.31 -3.64
N ASP A 361 21.71 -10.38 -2.83
CA ASP A 361 21.47 -11.75 -3.30
C ASP A 361 19.98 -12.07 -3.49
N LEU A 362 19.07 -11.19 -3.09
CA LEU A 362 17.64 -11.36 -3.36
C LEU A 362 17.33 -10.97 -4.81
N SER A 363 16.87 -11.94 -5.58
CA SER A 363 16.51 -11.78 -6.99
C SER A 363 15.01 -11.91 -7.15
N ILE A 364 14.28 -10.85 -6.82
CA ILE A 364 12.82 -10.82 -6.94
C ILE A 364 12.43 -10.25 -8.30
N VAL A 365 12.05 -11.14 -9.20
CA VAL A 365 11.41 -10.79 -10.47
C VAL A 365 9.90 -10.96 -10.40
N ARG A 366 9.21 -10.25 -11.29
CA ARG A 366 7.77 -10.41 -11.48
C ARG A 366 7.47 -11.55 -12.44
N PHE A 367 6.50 -12.38 -12.10
CA PHE A 367 6.03 -13.46 -12.95
C PHE A 367 4.72 -13.10 -13.65
N ARG A 368 4.50 -13.67 -14.83
CA ARG A 368 3.19 -13.64 -15.51
C ARG A 368 2.18 -14.50 -14.73
N PRO A 369 0.87 -14.23 -14.85
CA PRO A 369 -0.17 -15.13 -14.36
C PRO A 369 0.06 -16.60 -14.75
N PRO A 370 -0.34 -17.55 -13.88
CA PRO A 370 -0.07 -18.97 -14.08
C PRO A 370 -0.74 -19.49 -15.35
N GLU A 371 -0.14 -20.51 -15.96
CA GLU A 371 -0.82 -21.33 -16.97
C GLU A 371 -1.82 -22.22 -16.23
N LEU A 372 -3.11 -22.02 -16.51
CA LEU A 372 -4.18 -22.85 -15.97
C LEU A 372 -4.42 -24.00 -16.95
N ASP A 373 -4.28 -25.24 -16.47
CA ASP A 373 -4.64 -26.42 -17.25
C ASP A 373 -6.17 -26.52 -17.31
N GLU A 374 -6.76 -26.38 -18.50
CA GLU A 374 -8.18 -26.66 -18.76
C GLU A 374 -8.44 -28.19 -18.74
N LYS A 375 -8.20 -28.85 -17.60
CA LYS A 375 -8.51 -30.27 -17.46
C LYS A 375 -9.95 -30.44 -16.99
N GLN A 376 -10.80 -30.89 -17.92
CA GLN A 376 -12.04 -31.64 -17.68
C GLN A 376 -13.23 -30.90 -17.03
N GLY A 377 -13.67 -29.77 -17.60
CA GLY A 377 -15.03 -29.25 -17.32
C GLY A 377 -15.30 -28.80 -15.88
N ILE A 378 -14.27 -28.71 -15.04
CA ILE A 378 -14.34 -28.17 -13.68
C ILE A 378 -14.01 -26.67 -13.75
N THR A 379 -14.74 -25.87 -12.97
CA THR A 379 -14.48 -24.45 -12.71
C THR A 379 -12.99 -24.14 -12.63
N LEU A 380 -12.51 -23.24 -13.51
CA LEU A 380 -11.17 -22.66 -13.47
C LEU A 380 -10.83 -22.22 -12.05
N SER A 381 -9.99 -22.99 -11.36
CA SER A 381 -9.52 -22.69 -10.01
C SER A 381 -8.15 -22.03 -10.12
N VAL A 382 -8.08 -20.77 -9.71
CA VAL A 382 -6.82 -20.03 -9.66
C VAL A 382 -6.08 -20.44 -8.37
N PRO A 383 -4.83 -20.93 -8.46
CA PRO A 383 -4.10 -21.35 -7.26
C PRO A 383 -3.79 -20.14 -6.37
N HIS A 384 -3.78 -20.34 -5.05
CA HIS A 384 -3.50 -19.29 -4.07
C HIS A 384 -2.62 -19.82 -2.94
N ILE A 385 -2.13 -18.92 -2.07
CA ILE A 385 -1.40 -19.23 -0.84
C ILE A 385 -2.10 -18.52 0.33
N ARG A 386 -2.56 -19.28 1.33
CA ARG A 386 -3.14 -18.81 2.61
C ARG A 386 -4.38 -17.88 2.49
N LEU A 387 -5.02 -17.78 1.33
CA LEU A 387 -6.27 -17.03 1.17
C LEU A 387 -7.41 -17.59 2.04
N ASP A 388 -7.44 -18.90 2.21
CA ASP A 388 -8.29 -19.64 3.14
C ASP A 388 -8.09 -19.18 4.59
N ARG A 389 -6.84 -19.02 5.04
CA ARG A 389 -6.53 -18.51 6.39
C ARG A 389 -6.94 -17.05 6.55
N ALA A 390 -6.74 -16.22 5.52
CA ALA A 390 -7.19 -14.84 5.51
C ALA A 390 -8.72 -14.74 5.65
N LEU A 391 -9.46 -15.54 4.88
CA LEU A 391 -10.92 -15.64 4.97
C LEU A 391 -11.37 -16.13 6.35
N GLN A 392 -10.70 -17.14 6.92
CA GLN A 392 -11.00 -17.63 8.26
C GLN A 392 -10.83 -16.53 9.32
N PHE A 393 -9.76 -15.75 9.24
CA PHE A 393 -9.53 -14.64 10.17
C PHE A 393 -10.57 -13.53 10.03
N LEU A 394 -10.89 -13.13 8.79
CA LEU A 394 -11.78 -12.01 8.50
C LEU A 394 -13.27 -12.35 8.67
N LEU A 395 -13.68 -13.58 8.37
CA LEU A 395 -15.09 -13.96 8.20
C LEU A 395 -15.50 -15.18 9.03
N GLY A 396 -14.56 -15.99 9.52
CA GLY A 396 -14.85 -17.29 10.11
C GLY A 396 -15.77 -17.24 11.34
N ASP A 397 -15.69 -16.17 12.13
CA ASP A 397 -16.57 -15.93 13.28
C ASP A 397 -18.01 -15.54 12.89
N ARG A 398 -18.24 -15.06 11.66
CA ARG A 398 -19.58 -14.79 11.11
C ARG A 398 -20.24 -16.02 10.47
N LEU A 399 -19.49 -17.11 10.31
CA LEU A 399 -19.93 -18.35 9.69
C LEU A 399 -20.14 -19.51 10.70
N ALA A 400 -20.01 -19.25 12.00
CA ALA A 400 -20.11 -20.26 13.06
C ALA A 400 -21.55 -20.79 13.28
#